data_AF-A0AAV4GNL6-F1
#
_entry.id   AF-A0AAV4GNL6-F1
#
_cell.length_a   1.000
_cell.length_b   1.000
_cell.length_c   1.000
_cell.angle_alpha   90.00
_cell.angle_beta   90.00
_cell.angle_gamma   90.00
#
_symmetry.space_group_name_H-M   'P 1'
#
loop_
_entity.id
_entity.type
_entity.pdbx_description
1 polymer ?
#
loop_
_entity_poly.entity_id
_entity_poly.type
_entity_poly.pdbx_seq_one_letter_code
_entity_poly.pdbx_strand_id
1 'polypeptide(L)'
;MAEVKTRLKLLKPGARPIRYDLTELPLNIAYKLEIKNRFDVLGRITEQMEPNDLATEINKIFKETAEKHIPKMKTKKMPWISNKTLHNIEQRREAKKTFGKQSEQYIKTGTKK
;
A
#
# COMPACT_ATOMS: atom_id res chain seq x y z
N MET A 1 37.58 -5.37 -30.01
CA MET A 1 36.60 -5.71 -28.95
C MET A 1 35.71 -4.50 -28.77
N ALA A 2 34.38 -4.64 -28.92
CA ALA A 2 33.46 -3.51 -28.79
C ALA A 2 33.00 -3.38 -27.34
N GLU A 3 33.21 -2.21 -26.74
CA GLU A 3 32.73 -1.91 -25.38
C GLU A 3 31.32 -1.33 -25.44
N VAL A 4 30.34 -2.09 -24.97
CA VAL A 4 28.95 -1.64 -24.85
C VAL A 4 28.77 -0.95 -23.48
N LYS A 5 28.67 0.38 -23.48
CA LYS A 5 28.32 1.16 -22.28
C LYS A 5 26.80 1.22 -22.10
N THR A 6 26.24 0.37 -21.24
CA THR A 6 24.83 0.47 -20.83
C THR A 6 24.68 1.33 -19.58
N ARG A 7 23.80 2.34 -19.62
CA ARG A 7 23.36 3.10 -18.44
C ARG A 7 22.07 2.50 -17.88
N LEU A 8 22.16 1.82 -16.75
CA LEU A 8 20.97 1.32 -16.04
C LEU A 8 20.26 2.48 -15.32
N LYS A 9 18.96 2.63 -15.54
CA LYS A 9 18.12 3.58 -14.80
C LYS A 9 17.66 2.92 -13.49
N LEU A 10 17.72 3.66 -12.40
CA LEU A 10 17.20 3.20 -11.12
C LEU A 10 15.67 3.14 -11.20
N LEU A 11 15.10 1.93 -11.15
CA LEU A 11 13.66 1.76 -11.07
C LEU A 11 13.21 2.16 -9.65
N LYS A 12 12.26 3.10 -9.55
CA LYS A 12 11.61 3.36 -8.28
C LYS A 12 10.77 2.13 -7.93
N PRO A 13 11.01 1.46 -6.79
CA PRO A 13 10.15 0.36 -6.39
C PRO A 13 8.71 0.87 -6.25
N GLY A 14 7.76 0.11 -6.78
CA GLY A 14 6.34 0.40 -6.61
C GLY A 14 5.92 0.33 -5.13
N ALA A 15 4.71 0.81 -4.84
CA ALA A 15 4.15 0.68 -3.51
C ALA A 15 4.07 -0.80 -3.10
N ARG A 16 4.45 -1.11 -1.86
CA ARG A 16 4.32 -2.48 -1.34
C ARG A 16 2.83 -2.83 -1.22
N PRO A 17 2.41 -4.04 -1.62
CA PRO A 17 1.02 -4.44 -1.48
C PRO A 17 0.64 -4.51 0.00
N ILE A 18 -0.58 -4.04 0.32
CA ILE A 18 -1.16 -4.18 1.64
C ILE A 18 -1.54 -5.64 1.83
N ARG A 19 -1.13 -6.22 2.96
CA ARG A 19 -1.52 -7.57 3.36
C ARG A 19 -2.52 -7.44 4.49
N TYR A 20 -3.61 -8.19 4.41
CA TYR A 20 -4.63 -8.25 5.44
C TYR A 20 -4.45 -9.52 6.26
N ASP A 21 -4.75 -9.45 7.56
CA ASP A 21 -4.76 -10.63 8.42
C ASP A 21 -6.12 -11.32 8.27
N LEU A 22 -6.10 -12.49 7.63
CA LEU A 22 -7.32 -13.25 7.31
C LEU A 22 -7.64 -14.33 8.35
N THR A 23 -6.84 -14.44 9.41
CA THR A 23 -7.00 -15.48 10.44
C THR A 23 -8.39 -15.46 11.09
N GLU A 24 -8.93 -14.26 11.30
CA GLU A 24 -10.26 -14.05 11.91
C GLU A 24 -11.35 -13.70 10.89
N LEU A 25 -11.04 -13.71 9.58
CA LEU A 25 -12.00 -13.35 8.54
C LEU A 25 -13.31 -14.16 8.60
N PRO A 26 -13.29 -15.49 8.83
CA PRO A 26 -14.52 -16.28 8.91
C PRO A 26 -15.44 -15.86 10.07
N LEU A 27 -14.86 -15.30 11.14
CA LEU A 27 -15.56 -14.83 12.34
C LEU A 27 -16.08 -13.39 12.18
N ASN A 28 -15.60 -12.66 11.17
CA ASN A 28 -15.99 -11.28 10.94
C ASN A 28 -17.36 -11.21 10.23
N ILE A 29 -18.42 -11.32 11.02
CA ILE A 29 -19.81 -11.25 10.57
C ILE A 29 -20.10 -9.90 9.89
N ALA A 30 -19.54 -8.81 10.42
CA ALA A 30 -19.72 -7.46 9.87
C ALA A 30 -19.18 -7.34 8.44
N TYR A 31 -17.98 -7.87 8.17
CA TYR A 31 -17.40 -7.89 6.83
C TYR A 31 -18.28 -8.65 5.83
N LYS A 32 -18.72 -9.85 6.20
CA LYS A 32 -19.57 -10.70 5.33
C LYS A 32 -20.91 -10.03 5.03
N LEU A 33 -21.55 -9.44 6.03
CA LEU A 33 -22.84 -8.79 5.88
C LEU A 33 -22.73 -7.53 5.00
N GLU A 34 -21.68 -6.71 5.20
CA GLU A 34 -21.49 -5.52 4.38
C GLU A 34 -21.18 -5.86 2.92
N ILE A 35 -20.37 -6.89 2.67
CA ILE A 35 -20.15 -7.39 1.30
C ILE A 35 -21.47 -7.85 0.70
N LYS A 36 -22.22 -8.71 1.38
CA LYS A 36 -23.50 -9.21 0.87
C LYS A 36 -24.43 -8.06 0.50
N ASN A 37 -24.61 -7.09 1.40
CA ASN A 37 -25.48 -5.94 1.15
C ASN A 37 -25.02 -5.11 -0.05
N ARG A 38 -23.71 -4.83 -0.18
CA ARG A 38 -23.16 -4.08 -1.31
C ARG A 38 -23.29 -4.83 -2.63
N PHE A 39 -23.12 -6.15 -2.62
CA PHE A 39 -23.32 -7.00 -3.80
C PHE A 39 -24.80 -7.11 -4.18
N ASP A 40 -25.72 -7.19 -3.22
CA ASP A 40 -27.16 -7.18 -3.50
C ASP A 40 -27.59 -5.87 -4.17
N VAL A 41 -26.98 -4.74 -3.78
CA VAL A 41 -27.19 -3.44 -4.46
C VAL A 41 -26.58 -3.47 -5.86
N LEU A 42 -25.34 -3.96 -6.01
CA LEU A 42 -24.65 -4.01 -7.30
C LEU A 42 -25.39 -4.89 -8.31
N GLY A 43 -25.88 -6.06 -7.88
CA GLY A 43 -26.63 -7.01 -8.70
C GLY A 43 -27.97 -6.50 -9.21
N ARG A 44 -28.49 -5.39 -8.66
CA ARG A 44 -29.68 -4.71 -9.19
C ARG A 44 -29.35 -3.74 -10.31
N ILE A 45 -28.09 -3.33 -10.43
CA ILE A 45 -27.59 -2.32 -11.40
C ILE A 45 -26.91 -3.00 -12.60
N THR A 46 -26.60 -4.29 -12.51
CA THR A 46 -25.81 -5.05 -13.50
C THR A 46 -26.39 -5.07 -14.92
N GLU A 47 -27.67 -4.79 -15.11
CA GLU A 47 -28.29 -4.77 -16.45
C GLU A 47 -27.79 -3.61 -17.33
N GLN A 48 -27.11 -2.61 -16.75
CA GLN A 48 -26.70 -1.38 -17.45
C GLN A 48 -25.18 -1.14 -17.49
N MET A 49 -24.37 -1.95 -16.78
CA MET A 49 -22.92 -1.72 -16.67
C MET A 49 -22.12 -2.58 -17.63
N GLU A 50 -21.12 -1.97 -18.27
CA GLU A 50 -20.10 -2.68 -19.04
C GLU A 50 -19.28 -3.63 -18.13
N PRO A 51 -18.82 -4.79 -18.63
CA PRO A 51 -18.12 -5.79 -17.82
C PRO A 51 -16.86 -5.25 -17.11
N ASN A 52 -16.15 -4.32 -17.74
CA ASN A 52 -14.98 -3.69 -17.14
C ASN A 52 -15.34 -2.80 -15.95
N ASP A 53 -16.43 -2.04 -16.06
CA ASP A 53 -16.92 -1.18 -14.98
C ASP A 53 -17.47 -2.01 -13.83
N LEU A 54 -18.14 -3.12 -14.14
CA LEU A 54 -18.57 -4.06 -13.11
C LEU A 54 -17.37 -4.64 -12.34
N ALA A 55 -16.31 -5.03 -13.05
CA ALA A 55 -15.10 -5.55 -12.43
C ALA A 55 -14.39 -4.51 -11.55
N THR A 56 -14.37 -3.23 -11.95
CA THR A 56 -13.78 -2.17 -11.11
C THR A 56 -14.59 -1.94 -9.84
N GLU A 57 -15.93 -1.95 -9.94
CA GLU A 57 -16.79 -1.73 -8.78
C GLU A 57 -16.76 -2.91 -7.79
N ILE A 58 -16.73 -4.14 -8.29
CA ILE A 58 -16.50 -5.35 -7.47
C ILE A 58 -15.18 -5.22 -6.69
N ASN A 59 -14.09 -4.88 -7.39
CA ASN A 59 -12.77 -4.72 -6.77
C ASN A 59 -12.76 -3.60 -5.72
N LYS A 60 -13.47 -2.51 -5.97
CA LYS A 60 -13.61 -1.39 -5.04
C LYS A 60 -14.37 -1.81 -3.78
N ILE A 61 -15.50 -2.51 -3.90
CA ILE A 61 -16.26 -3.04 -2.77
C ILE A 61 -15.36 -3.90 -1.89
N PHE A 62 -14.61 -4.84 -2.45
CA PHE A 62 -13.70 -5.68 -1.68
C PHE A 62 -12.63 -4.87 -0.95
N LYS A 63 -12.00 -3.90 -1.62
CA LYS A 63 -10.95 -3.08 -1.01
C LYS A 63 -11.46 -2.22 0.14
N GLU A 64 -12.58 -1.53 -0.06
CA GLU A 64 -13.16 -0.64 0.95
C GLU A 64 -13.65 -1.42 2.16
N THR A 65 -14.37 -2.53 1.94
CA THR A 65 -14.86 -3.38 3.03
C THR A 65 -13.71 -4.04 3.79
N ALA A 66 -12.67 -4.48 3.08
CA ALA A 66 -11.47 -5.06 3.68
C ALA A 66 -10.70 -4.04 4.52
N GLU A 67 -10.51 -2.82 4.01
CA GLU A 67 -9.84 -1.75 4.76
C GLU A 67 -10.60 -1.37 6.04
N LYS A 68 -11.93 -1.41 6.00
CA LYS A 68 -12.77 -1.09 7.15
C LYS A 68 -12.80 -2.19 8.21
N HIS A 69 -12.90 -3.46 7.83
CA HIS A 69 -13.18 -4.55 8.78
C HIS A 69 -11.99 -5.46 9.05
N ILE A 70 -11.05 -5.59 8.10
CA ILE A 70 -9.97 -6.56 8.20
C ILE A 70 -8.71 -5.83 8.67
N PRO A 71 -8.11 -6.24 9.80
CA PRO A 71 -6.87 -5.65 10.24
C PRO A 71 -5.76 -5.91 9.23
N LYS A 72 -4.91 -4.89 9.01
CA LYS A 72 -3.71 -5.04 8.18
C LYS A 72 -2.70 -5.94 8.89
N MET A 73 -2.13 -6.88 8.16
CA MET A 73 -1.13 -7.81 8.65
C MET A 73 0.08 -7.02 9.17
N LYS A 74 0.30 -7.12 10.49
CA LYS A 74 1.46 -6.48 11.13
C LYS A 74 2.70 -7.31 10.84
N THR A 75 3.80 -6.64 10.50
CA THR A 75 5.10 -7.31 10.42
C THR A 75 5.48 -7.77 11.83
N LYS A 76 5.63 -9.08 12.03
CA LYS A 76 6.06 -9.63 13.33
C LYS A 76 7.43 -9.06 13.69
N LYS A 77 7.58 -8.55 14.91
CA LYS A 77 8.90 -8.18 15.45
C LYS A 77 9.72 -9.45 15.60
N MET A 78 10.98 -9.41 15.18
CA MET A 78 11.87 -10.55 15.42
C MET A 78 12.29 -10.57 16.90
N PRO A 79 12.23 -11.73 17.58
CA PRO A 79 12.45 -11.81 19.03
C PRO A 79 13.87 -11.42 19.46
N TRP A 80 14.84 -11.52 18.55
CA TRP A 80 16.24 -11.18 18.81
C TRP A 80 16.56 -9.69 18.67
N ILE A 81 15.61 -8.84 18.25
CA ILE A 81 15.83 -7.40 18.10
C ILE A 81 15.25 -6.67 19.30
N SER A 82 16.10 -5.93 20.01
CA SER A 82 15.65 -5.12 21.16
C SER A 82 14.73 -3.96 20.74
N ASN A 83 13.77 -3.60 21.61
CA ASN A 83 12.89 -2.43 21.38
C ASN A 83 13.70 -1.12 21.26
N LYS A 84 14.79 -0.98 22.00
CA LYS A 84 15.72 0.17 21.89
C LYS A 84 16.33 0.26 20.49
N THR A 85 16.73 -0.88 19.92
CA THR A 85 17.26 -0.94 18.55
C THR A 85 16.19 -0.54 17.53
N LEU A 86 14.95 -1.02 17.68
CA LEU A 86 13.85 -0.63 16.79
C LEU A 86 13.57 0.87 16.83
N HIS A 87 13.52 1.46 18.03
CA HIS A 87 13.32 2.90 18.21
C HIS A 87 14.43 3.71 17.51
N ASN A 88 15.70 3.32 17.67
CA ASN A 88 16.82 3.97 16.97
C ASN A 88 16.70 3.87 15.45
N ILE A 89 16.21 2.75 14.91
CA ILE A 89 15.95 2.59 13.48
C ILE A 89 14.85 3.53 13.00
N GLU A 90 13.77 3.69 13.78
CA GLU A 90 12.68 4.63 13.47
C GLU A 90 13.17 6.08 13.48
N GLN A 91 13.90 6.50 14.52
CA GLN A 91 14.49 7.83 14.61
C GLN A 91 15.41 8.14 13.40
N ARG A 92 16.23 7.17 12.98
CA ARG A 92 17.07 7.31 11.77
C ARG A 92 16.23 7.45 10.49
N ARG A 93 15.10 6.74 10.37
CA ARG A 93 14.20 6.85 9.22
C ARG A 93 13.52 8.20 9.17
N GLU A 94 13.06 8.70 10.30
CA GLU A 94 12.40 10.02 10.41
C GLU A 94 13.38 11.15 10.08
N ALA A 95 14.58 11.11 10.65
CA ALA A 95 15.65 12.05 10.29
C ALA A 95 15.95 12.01 8.78
N LYS A 96 16.10 10.83 8.17
CA LYS A 96 16.32 10.76 6.72
C LYS A 96 15.16 11.33 5.89
N LYS A 97 13.91 11.18 6.34
CA LYS A 97 12.75 11.76 5.64
C LYS A 97 12.74 13.29 5.68
N THR A 98 13.25 13.91 6.76
CA THR A 98 13.31 15.37 6.88
C THR A 98 14.52 15.94 6.12
N PHE A 99 15.70 15.34 6.25
CA PHE A 99 16.91 15.77 5.54
C PHE A 99 16.82 15.59 4.01
N GLY A 100 16.19 14.51 3.52
CA GLY A 100 16.01 14.30 2.08
C GLY A 100 15.15 15.38 1.40
N LYS A 101 14.17 15.94 2.12
CA LYS A 101 13.34 17.05 1.64
C LYS A 101 14.13 18.36 1.54
N GLN A 102 15.04 18.62 2.47
CA GLN A 102 15.90 19.81 2.45
C GLN A 102 16.92 19.73 1.30
N SER A 103 17.58 18.58 1.09
CA SER A 103 18.52 18.44 -0.04
C SER A 103 17.85 18.61 -1.41
N GLU A 104 16.61 18.17 -1.59
CA GLU A 104 15.85 18.38 -2.83
C GLU A 104 15.45 19.85 -3.04
N GLN A 105 15.20 20.61 -1.97
CA GLN A 105 14.94 22.05 -2.04
C GLN A 105 16.19 22.82 -2.44
N TYR A 106 17.36 22.51 -1.86
CA TYR A 106 18.64 23.14 -2.22
C TYR A 106 19.06 22.89 -3.67
N ILE A 107 18.81 21.69 -4.22
CA ILE A 107 19.10 21.38 -5.64
C ILE A 107 18.20 22.20 -6.59
N LYS A 108 16.93 22.44 -6.21
CA LYS A 108 15.99 23.23 -7.03
C LYS A 108 16.30 24.73 -7.02
N THR A 109 16.79 25.28 -5.91
CA THR A 109 17.13 26.70 -5.79
C THR A 109 18.55 27.03 -6.27
N GLY A 110 19.43 26.03 -6.40
CA GLY A 110 20.85 26.20 -6.72
C GLY A 110 21.21 26.26 -8.22
N THR A 111 20.26 26.11 -9.14
CA THR A 111 20.54 26.15 -10.59
C THR A 111 20.12 27.48 -11.21
N LYS A 112 20.75 28.57 -10.77
CA LYS A 112 20.84 29.84 -11.51
C LYS A 112 22.21 30.44 -11.24
N LYS A 113 23.19 30.11 -12.08
CA LYS A 113 24.32 30.95 -12.47
C LYS A 113 24.87 30.39 -13.78
#